data_AF-A0A7K2ZCP5-F1
#
_entry.id   AF-A0A7K2ZCP5-F1
#
_cell.length_a   1.000
_cell.length_b   1.000
_cell.length_c   1.000
_cell.angle_alpha   90.00
_cell.angle_beta   90.00
_cell.angle_gamma   90.00
#
_symmetry.space_group_name_H-M   'P 1'
#
loop_
_entity.id
_entity.type
_entity.pdbx_description
1 polymer ?
#
loop_
_entity_poly.entity_id
_entity_poly.type
_entity_poly.pdbx_seq_one_letter_code
_entity_poly.pdbx_strand_id
1 'polypeptide(L)' 'MPITMQSYALTWTDTNGVRRASGVSYDKPSAEHRKAELEAAKATNVTVVPIRPGELPQP' A
#
# COMPACT_ATOMS: atom_id res chain seq x y z
N MET A 1 21.59 -1.12 14.82
CA MET A 1 20.33 -1.89 14.75
C MET A 1 20.13 -2.26 13.29
N PRO A 2 19.97 -3.54 12.91
CA PRO A 2 19.70 -3.87 11.52
C PRO A 2 18.34 -3.25 11.14
N ILE A 3 18.33 -2.36 10.16
CA ILE A 3 17.11 -1.82 9.59
C ILE A 3 16.52 -2.97 8.77
N THR A 4 15.56 -3.71 9.34
CA THR A 4 14.85 -4.74 8.60
C THR A 4 14.13 -4.06 7.45
N MET A 5 14.65 -4.23 6.24
CA MET A 5 14.12 -3.61 5.04
C MET A 5 12.77 -4.26 4.70
N GLN A 6 11.68 -3.64 5.14
CA GLN A 6 10.31 -4.10 4.93
C GLN A 6 9.66 -3.25 3.83
N SER A 7 9.09 -3.91 2.83
CA SER A 7 8.23 -3.27 1.84
C SER A 7 6.76 -3.48 2.21
N TYR A 8 5.89 -2.60 1.74
CA TYR A 8 4.45 -2.69 1.97
C TYR A 8 3.71 -2.61 0.64
N ALA A 9 2.73 -3.48 0.45
CA ALA A 9 1.74 -3.32 -0.60
C ALA A 9 0.52 -2.60 -0.03
N LEU A 10 -0.05 -1.72 -0.83
CA LEU A 10 -1.37 -1.17 -0.64
C LEU A 10 -2.31 -1.76 -1.67
N THR A 11 -3.46 -2.23 -1.23
CA THR A 11 -4.58 -2.63 -2.10
C THR A 11 -5.77 -1.76 -1.76
N TRP A 12 -6.52 -1.32 -2.77
CA TRP A 12 -7.73 -0.53 -2.57
C TRP A 12 -8.70 -0.69 -3.73
N THR A 13 -9.96 -0.34 -3.49
CA THR A 13 -10.99 -0.18 -4.51
C THR A 13 -11.13 1.30 -4.82
N ASP A 14 -10.84 1.68 -6.06
CA ASP A 14 -11.01 3.05 -6.54
C ASP A 14 -12.51 3.46 -6.53
N THR A 15 -12.79 4.76 -6.64
CA THR A 15 -14.16 5.30 -6.78
C THR A 15 -14.95 4.70 -7.95
N ASN A 16 -14.26 4.18 -8.96
CA ASN A 16 -14.86 3.47 -10.09
C ASN A 16 -15.16 1.98 -9.80
N GLY A 17 -14.95 1.51 -8.56
CA GLY A 17 -15.15 0.11 -8.17
C GLY A 17 -14.01 -0.84 -8.60
N VAL A 18 -12.91 -0.31 -9.13
CA VAL A 18 -11.79 -1.11 -9.66
C VAL A 18 -10.79 -1.41 -8.54
N ARG A 19 -10.41 -2.69 -8.38
CA ARG A 19 -9.33 -3.08 -7.47
C ARG A 19 -7.98 -2.66 -8.03
N ARG A 20 -7.19 -2.00 -7.21
CA ARG A 20 -5.87 -1.47 -7.53
C ARG A 20 -4.90 -1.91 -6.44
N ALA A 21 -3.65 -2.09 -6.83
CA ALA A 21 -2.58 -2.38 -5.91
C ALA A 21 -1.34 -1.55 -6.24
N SER A 22 -0.58 -1.15 -5.22
CA SER A 22 0.68 -0.42 -5.35
C SER A 22 1.66 -0.87 -4.29
N GLY A 23 2.91 -1.08 -4.69
CA GLY A 23 3.99 -1.39 -3.76
C GLY A 23 4.70 -0.10 -3.37
N VAL A 24 4.87 0.13 -2.07
CA VAL A 24 5.79 1.15 -1.55
C VAL A 24 6.95 0.39 -0.92
N SER A 25 8.12 0.57 -1.53
CA SER A 25 9.35 0.04 -0.98
C SER A 25 9.86 1.04 0.07
N TYR A 26 10.38 0.50 1.18
CA TYR A 26 11.34 1.13 2.10
C TYR A 26 10.86 1.63 3.48
N ASP A 27 9.63 2.11 3.72
CA ASP A 27 9.21 2.46 5.09
C ASP A 27 7.67 2.49 5.34
N LYS A 28 7.27 2.12 6.56
CA LYS A 28 5.87 2.10 7.02
C LYS A 28 5.20 3.50 6.98
N PRO A 29 5.85 4.60 7.40
CA PRO A 29 5.27 5.94 7.29
C PRO A 29 4.83 6.31 5.87
N SER A 30 5.65 6.01 4.86
CA SER A 30 5.26 6.22 3.45
C SER A 30 4.01 5.43 3.05
N ALA A 31 3.88 4.18 3.53
CA ALA A 31 2.69 3.35 3.27
C ALA A 31 1.43 3.91 3.96
N GLU A 32 1.54 4.37 5.20
CA GLU A 32 0.41 5.00 5.92
C GLU A 32 0.01 6.34 5.29
N HIS A 33 0.99 7.16 4.86
CA HIS A 33 0.71 8.40 4.13
C HIS A 33 -0.06 8.13 2.84
N ARG A 34 0.36 7.11 2.08
CA ARG A 34 -0.33 6.69 0.86
C ARG A 34 -1.75 6.21 1.13
N LYS A 35 -1.98 5.48 2.23
CA LYS A 35 -3.32 5.09 2.66
C LYS A 35 -4.20 6.31 2.93
N ALA A 36 -3.69 7.31 3.64
CA ALA A 36 -4.43 8.53 3.93
C ALA A 36 -4.82 9.31 2.66
N GLU A 37 -3.92 9.38 1.66
CA GLU A 37 -4.24 9.96 0.35
C GLU A 37 -5.39 9.22 -0.35
N LEU A 38 -5.39 7.88 -0.29
CA LEU A 38 -6.43 7.05 -0.90
C LEU A 38 -7.79 7.23 -0.21
N GLU A 39 -7.80 7.26 1.13
CA GLU A 39 -9.02 7.53 1.91
C GLU A 39 -9.56 8.94 1.61
N ALA A 40 -8.69 9.95 1.49
CA ALA A 40 -9.06 11.30 1.08
C ALA A 40 -9.63 11.35 -0.35
N ALA A 41 -9.11 10.50 -1.24
CA ALA A 41 -9.62 10.31 -2.61
C ALA A 41 -10.92 9.49 -2.67
N LYS A 42 -11.55 9.16 -1.53
CA LYS A 42 -12.76 8.30 -1.43
C LYS A 42 -12.55 6.88 -1.95
N ALA A 43 -11.32 6.37 -1.97
CA ALA A 43 -11.08 4.95 -2.17
C ALA A 43 -11.65 4.14 -1.00
N THR A 44 -12.11 2.92 -1.28
CA THR A 44 -12.68 2.01 -0.29
C THR A 44 -11.86 0.72 -0.20
N ASN A 45 -12.02 -0.08 0.86
CA ASN A 45 -11.24 -1.31 1.08
C ASN A 45 -9.71 -1.10 1.05
N VAL A 46 -9.23 0.03 1.57
CA VAL A 46 -7.80 0.35 1.58
C VAL A 46 -7.08 -0.50 2.63
N THR A 47 -6.17 -1.36 2.18
CA THR A 47 -5.46 -2.33 3.02
C THR A 47 -3.96 -2.21 2.80
N VAL A 48 -3.18 -2.14 3.88
CA VAL A 48 -1.71 -2.12 3.85
C VAL A 48 -1.23 -3.48 4.33
N VAL A 49 -0.48 -4.21 3.51
CA VAL A 49 0.07 -5.52 3.84
C VAL A 49 1.59 -5.51 3.69
N PRO A 50 2.35 -6.08 4.66
CA PRO A 50 3.79 -6.22 4.51
C PRO A 50 4.09 -7.22 3.39
N ILE A 51 4.99 -6.86 2.48
CA ILE A 51 5.47 -7.72 1.39
C ILE A 51 6.98 -7.83 1.43
N ARG A 52 7.53 -8.89 0.82
CA ARG A 52 8.97 -9.01 0.67
C ARG A 52 9.48 -7.97 -0.34
N PRO A 53 10.71 -7.45 -0.16
CA PRO A 53 11.33 -6.63 -1.19
C PRO A 53 11.35 -7.35 -2.54
N GLY A 54 10.89 -6.69 -3.60
CA GLY A 54 10.81 -7.25 -4.96
C GLY A 54 9.57 -8.09 -5.26
N GLU A 55 8.69 -8.31 -4.28
CA GLU A 55 7.40 -8.94 -4.50
C GLU A 55 6.41 -7.92 -5.09
N LEU A 56 5.66 -8.32 -6.13
CA LEU A 56 4.66 -7.45 -6.75
C LEU A 56 3.31 -7.59 -6.03
N PRO A 57 2.66 -6.48 -5.63
CA PRO A 57 1.31 -6.52 -5.10
C PRO A 57 0.33 -7.14 -6.10
N GLN A 58 -0.51 -8.06 -5.63
CA GLN A 58 -1.65 -8.54 -6.41
C GLN A 58 -2.91 -7.76 -6.01
N PRO A 59 -3.72 -7.27 -6.99
CA PRO A 59 -4.97 -6.57 -6.75
C PRO A 59 -6.15 -7.48 -6.38
#